data_AF-A0AAD5BTJ8-F1
#
_entry.id   AF-A0AAD5BTJ8-F1
#
_cell.length_a   1.000
_cell.length_b   1.000
_cell.length_c   1.000
_cell.angle_alpha   90.00
_cell.angle_beta   90.00
_cell.angle_gamma   90.00
#
_symmetry.space_group_name_H-M   'P 1'
#
loop_
_entity.id
_entity.type
_entity.pdbx_description
1 polymer ?
#
loop_
_entity_poly.entity_id
_entity_poly.type
_entity_poly.pdbx_seq_one_letter_code
_entity_poly.pdbx_strand_id
1 'polypeptide(L)' 'LGGFVACTSLSQRNEDPTKASRPWDVSRDGFVMGEGAGVLLLEELEHAKARGAKIYAEFMGGSFTCDAYHMTEPHPD' A
#
# COMPACT_ATOMS: atom_id res chain seq x y z
N LEU A 1 -15.95 -0.71 2.73
CA LEU A 1 -16.34 0.53 2.02
C LEU A 1 -16.93 1.60 2.96
N GLY A 2 -18.05 1.33 3.64
CA GLY A 2 -18.75 2.33 4.47
C GLY A 2 -17.91 3.02 5.56
N GLY A 3 -17.01 2.30 6.23
CA GLY A 3 -16.10 2.90 7.22
C GLY A 3 -15.17 3.97 6.63
N PHE A 4 -14.57 3.72 5.46
CA PHE A 4 -13.68 4.68 4.79
C PHE A 4 -14.43 5.89 4.22
N VAL A 5 -15.69 5.69 3.81
CA VAL A 5 -16.58 6.80 3.42
C VAL A 5 -16.87 7.68 4.65
N ALA A 6 -17.20 7.09 5.80
CA ALA A 6 -17.45 7.83 7.04
C ALA A 6 -16.21 8.58 7.55
N CYS A 7 -15.01 8.02 7.36
CA CYS A 7 -13.74 8.68 7.65
C CYS A 7 -13.30 9.69 6.58
N THR A 8 -14.13 9.97 5.58
CA THR A 8 -13.86 10.93 4.49
C THR A 8 -12.51 10.68 3.78
N SER A 9 -12.08 9.42 3.69
CA SER A 9 -10.74 9.06 3.21
C SER A 9 -10.68 8.70 1.72
N LEU A 10 -11.84 8.48 1.10
CA LEU A 10 -11.96 8.11 -0.32
C LEU A 10 -12.10 9.35 -1.20
N SER A 11 -11.54 9.29 -2.41
CA SER A 11 -11.77 10.32 -3.44
C SER A 11 -13.26 10.45 -3.75
N GLN A 12 -13.73 11.69 -3.93
CA GLN A 12 -15.12 11.99 -4.31
C GLN A 12 -15.26 12.31 -5.80
N ARG A 13 -14.19 12.14 -6.57
CA ARG A 13 -14.12 12.46 -8.00
C ARG A 13 -14.86 11.42 -8.87
N ASN A 14 -16.15 11.29 -8.63
CA ASN A 14 -17.02 10.32 -9.30
C ASN A 14 -17.33 10.70 -10.76
N GLU A 15 -17.20 11.98 -11.12
CA GLU A 15 -17.43 12.47 -12.49
C GLU A 15 -16.30 12.15 -13.47
N ASP A 16 -15.07 11.90 -12.97
CA ASP A 16 -13.92 11.48 -13.78
C ASP A 16 -13.12 10.40 -13.04
N PRO A 17 -13.68 9.18 -12.92
CA PRO A 17 -13.11 8.12 -12.09
C PRO A 17 -11.73 7.66 -12.57
N THR A 18 -11.45 7.78 -13.88
CA THR A 18 -10.15 7.42 -14.47
C THR A 18 -9.01 8.34 -14.01
N LYS A 19 -9.32 9.53 -13.51
CA LYS A 19 -8.35 10.51 -12.99
C LYS A 19 -8.39 10.68 -11.46
N ALA A 20 -9.14 9.83 -10.76
CA ALA A 20 -9.31 9.90 -9.31
C ALA A 20 -8.05 9.50 -8.54
N SER A 21 -7.26 8.52 -9.03
CA SER A 21 -5.97 8.18 -8.43
C SER A 21 -4.89 9.17 -8.88
N ARG A 22 -4.53 10.10 -8.00
CA ARG A 22 -3.56 11.18 -8.30
C ARG A 22 -2.61 11.49 -7.13
N PRO A 23 -1.68 10.57 -6.82
CA PRO A 23 -0.67 10.81 -5.81
C PRO A 23 0.10 12.13 -6.03
N TRP A 24 0.35 12.87 -4.96
CA TRP A 24 1.11 14.15 -4.92
C TRP A 24 0.52 15.33 -5.73
N ASP A 25 -0.64 15.18 -6.37
CA ASP A 25 -1.33 16.30 -7.02
C ASP A 25 -1.86 17.31 -5.98
N VAL A 26 -1.89 18.59 -6.35
CA VAL A 26 -2.40 19.70 -5.51
C VAL A 26 -3.88 19.51 -5.18
N SER A 27 -4.64 18.94 -6.12
CA SER A 27 -6.07 18.68 -6.03
C SER A 27 -6.41 17.23 -5.71
N ARG A 28 -5.50 16.50 -5.05
CA ARG A 28 -5.83 15.16 -4.51
C ARG A 28 -6.85 15.29 -3.38
N ASP A 29 -7.82 14.38 -3.34
CA ASP A 29 -8.98 14.45 -2.44
C ASP A 29 -9.24 13.16 -1.66
N GLY A 30 -8.37 12.16 -1.79
CA GLY A 30 -8.47 10.87 -1.10
C GLY A 30 -7.80 9.76 -1.89
N PHE A 31 -7.87 8.53 -1.38
CA PHE A 31 -7.41 7.35 -2.12
C PHE A 31 -8.56 6.67 -2.87
N VAL A 32 -8.22 5.91 -3.91
CA VAL A 32 -9.17 5.05 -4.63
C VAL A 32 -9.06 3.63 -4.08
N MET A 33 -10.18 3.04 -3.70
CA MET A 33 -10.21 1.67 -3.18
C MET A 33 -10.04 0.69 -4.33
N GLY A 34 -9.09 -0.22 -4.19
CA GLY A 34 -8.88 -1.34 -5.11
C GLY A 34 -8.96 -2.66 -4.35
N GLU A 35 -9.23 -3.73 -5.09
CA GLU A 35 -9.19 -5.11 -4.60
C GLU A 35 -8.13 -5.90 -5.37
N GLY A 36 -7.52 -6.88 -4.71
CA GLY A 36 -6.51 -7.75 -5.32
C GLY A 36 -5.49 -8.28 -4.32
N ALA A 37 -4.67 -9.21 -4.78
CA ALA A 37 -3.53 -9.76 -4.04
C ALA A 37 -2.33 -9.93 -4.97
N GLY A 38 -1.12 -9.81 -4.41
CA GLY A 38 0.13 -10.08 -5.09
C GLY A 38 1.03 -10.96 -4.22
N VAL A 39 1.82 -11.82 -4.84
CA VAL A 39 2.74 -12.73 -4.13
C VAL A 39 4.12 -12.59 -4.76
N LEU A 40 5.14 -12.49 -3.91
CA LEU A 40 6.54 -12.56 -4.30
C LEU A 40 7.13 -13.85 -3.73
N LEU A 41 7.83 -14.62 -4.56
CA LEU A 41 8.59 -15.78 -4.12
C LEU A 41 10.04 -15.35 -3.89
N LEU A 42 10.48 -15.43 -2.64
CA LEU A 42 11.87 -15.20 -2.26
C LEU A 42 12.60 -16.55 -2.17
N GLU A 43 13.80 -16.58 -2.71
CA GLU A 43 14.62 -17.78 -2.83
C GLU A 43 16.08 -17.37 -2.69
N GLU A 44 16.92 -18.31 -2.23
CA GLU A 44 18.36 -18.11 -2.18
C GLU A 44 18.93 -18.01 -3.61
N LEU A 45 19.88 -17.08 -3.83
CA LEU A 45 20.35 -16.70 -5.16
C LEU A 45 21.02 -17.85 -5.89
N GLU A 46 21.91 -18.59 -5.23
CA GLU A 46 22.64 -19.69 -5.85
C GLU A 46 21.72 -20.87 -6.16
N HIS A 47 20.73 -21.14 -5.32
CA HIS A 47 19.67 -22.12 -5.58
C HIS A 47 18.82 -21.72 -6.79
N ALA A 48 18.40 -20.46 -6.88
CA ALA A 48 17.66 -19.93 -8.02
C ALA A 48 18.47 -20.04 -9.33
N LYS A 49 19.77 -19.71 -9.29
CA LYS A 49 20.69 -19.88 -10.44
C LYS A 49 20.84 -21.34 -10.84
N ALA A 50 21.05 -22.24 -9.88
CA ALA A 50 21.28 -23.66 -10.13
C ALA A 50 20.10 -24.33 -10.86
N ARG A 51 18.86 -23.95 -10.54
CA ARG A 51 17.66 -24.44 -11.24
C ARG A 51 17.27 -23.64 -12.48
N GLY A 52 18.03 -22.60 -12.87
CA GLY A 52 17.75 -21.75 -14.02
C GLY A 52 16.51 -20.86 -13.89
N ALA A 53 16.20 -20.40 -12.68
CA ALA A 53 15.06 -19.54 -12.41
C ALA A 53 15.20 -18.16 -13.08
N LYS A 54 14.07 -17.58 -13.53
CA LYS A 54 14.05 -16.17 -13.92
C LYS A 54 14.06 -15.30 -12.67
N ILE A 55 15.19 -14.62 -12.46
CA ILE A 55 15.37 -13.68 -11.35
C ILE A 55 14.89 -12.29 -11.81
N TYR A 56 13.98 -11.68 -11.04
CA TYR A 56 13.43 -10.35 -11.35
C TYR A 56 14.17 -9.23 -10.62
N ALA A 57 14.59 -9.48 -9.39
CA ALA A 57 15.29 -8.52 -8.54
C ALA A 57 16.03 -9.27 -7.42
N GLU A 58 16.97 -8.58 -6.78
CA GLU A 58 17.62 -9.01 -5.55
C GLU A 58 17.04 -8.24 -4.36
N PHE A 59 16.73 -8.94 -3.27
CA PHE A 59 16.18 -8.33 -2.07
C PHE A 59 17.33 -7.93 -1.12
N MET A 60 17.66 -6.64 -1.12
CA MET A 60 18.79 -6.11 -0.34
C MET A 60 18.53 -5.99 1.17
N GLY A 61 17.26 -5.99 1.58
CA GLY A 61 16.85 -5.87 2.98
C GLY A 61 15.53 -5.12 3.16
N GLY A 62 14.98 -5.19 4.38
CA GLY A 62 13.76 -4.49 4.77
C GLY A 62 13.75 -4.21 6.27
N SER A 63 13.04 -3.15 6.67
CA SER A 63 12.85 -2.76 8.07
C SER A 63 11.41 -2.35 8.29
N PHE A 64 10.93 -2.51 9.53
CA PHE A 64 9.61 -2.07 9.96
C PHE A 64 9.79 -1.14 11.16
N THR A 65 9.22 0.06 11.06
CA THR A 65 9.24 1.07 12.13
C THR A 65 7.81 1.40 12.54
N CYS A 66 7.61 1.76 13.81
CA CYS A 66 6.32 2.17 14.36
C CYS A 66 6.54 3.45 15.18
N ASP A 67 5.75 4.49 14.91
CA ASP A 67 5.91 5.80 15.56
C ASP A 67 5.41 5.83 17.02
N ALA A 68 4.83 4.72 17.51
CA ALA A 68 4.33 4.50 18.88
C ALA A 68 3.34 5.55 19.44
N TYR A 69 2.97 6.59 18.69
CA TYR A 69 1.99 7.58 19.10
C TYR A 69 0.58 7.14 18.69
N HIS A 70 -0.19 6.69 19.67
CA HIS A 70 -1.57 6.23 19.48
C HIS A 70 -2.53 7.44 19.42
N MET A 71 -2.83 7.92 18.21
CA MET A 71 -3.87 8.95 18.01
C MET A 71 -5.27 8.47 18.45
N THR A 72 -5.47 7.16 18.58
CA THR A 72 -6.74 6.52 18.96
C THR A 72 -6.73 5.91 20.36
N GLU A 73 -5.69 6.16 21.18
CA GLU A 73 -5.79 5.80 22.60
C GLU A 73 -6.91 6.62 23.24
N PRO A 74 -7.88 5.98 23.91
CA PRO A 74 -8.79 6.72 24.78
C PRO A 74 -7.95 7.47 25.81
N HIS A 75 -8.32 8.72 26.10
CA HIS A 75 -7.69 9.47 27.18
C HIS A 75 -7.74 8.63 28.47
N PRO A 76 -6.63 8.49 29.22
CA PRO A 76 -6.66 7.75 30.46
C PRO A 76 -7.49 8.53 31.47
N ASP A 77 -8.73 8.08 31.68
CA ASP A 77 -9.53 8.31 32.88
C ASP A 77 -9.68 6.97 33.61
#